data_AF-A0A2A3YLE5-F1
#
_entry.id   AF-A0A2A3YLE5-F1
#
_cell.length_a   1.000
_cell.length_b   1.000
_cell.length_c   1.000
_cell.angle_alpha   90.00
_cell.angle_beta   90.00
_cell.angle_gamma   90.00
#
_symmetry.space_group_name_H-M   'P 1'
#
loop_
_entity.id
_entity.type
_entity.pdbx_description
1 polymer ?
#
loop_
_entity_poly.entity_id
_entity_poly.type
_entity_poly.pdbx_seq_one_letter_code
_entity_poly.pdbx_strand_id
1 'polypeptide(L)'
;MTHQPTRPAGTRRPLILLIAGFLIAALLLTLLAVGTVTYLVLSTRPEPAAAPEFPTYQAPTPMTEVDTGWYTFSYPAHWAPQDPTEDISSFDYVLTTLDAADNSKMAVMDYVVEDGIEEECQDQAEALRLHEMPDVEVDGRVAAHYQTIAPAPDTEETMVQDLWCLPRQFHIVVVLGRTSGPEAEAAGVSEAQKVLDTWSWTTES
;
A
#
# COMPACT_ATOMS: atom_id res chain seq x y z
N MET A 1 -11.37 102.31 13.06
CA MET A 1 -10.51 101.32 13.73
C MET A 1 -11.43 100.32 14.40
N THR A 2 -11.57 99.13 13.85
CA THR A 2 -12.50 98.12 14.39
C THR A 2 -11.91 96.74 14.12
N HIS A 3 -11.81 95.96 15.18
CA HIS A 3 -11.01 94.75 15.34
C HIS A 3 -11.48 93.57 14.48
N GLN A 4 -10.53 92.90 13.82
CA GLN A 4 -10.70 91.52 13.35
C GLN A 4 -10.70 90.57 14.55
N PRO A 5 -11.67 89.63 14.66
CA PRO A 5 -11.58 88.53 15.60
C PRO A 5 -10.66 87.42 15.06
N THR A 6 -9.58 87.14 15.80
CA THR A 6 -8.73 85.96 15.68
C THR A 6 -9.53 84.71 15.99
N ARG A 7 -9.67 83.79 15.03
CA ARG A 7 -10.21 82.44 15.30
C ARG A 7 -9.18 81.60 16.06
N PRO A 8 -9.58 80.85 17.09
CA PRO A 8 -8.69 79.99 17.85
C PRO A 8 -8.27 78.76 17.03
N ALA A 9 -6.97 78.54 16.95
CA ALA A 9 -6.40 77.26 16.55
C ALA A 9 -6.61 76.25 17.69
N GLY A 10 -7.40 75.21 17.50
CA GLY A 10 -7.59 74.22 18.57
C GLY A 10 -8.32 72.96 18.15
N THR A 11 -7.81 71.81 18.63
CA THR A 11 -8.51 70.52 18.84
C THR A 11 -8.56 69.45 17.75
N ARG A 12 -7.78 69.49 16.66
CA ARG A 12 -7.71 68.34 15.72
C ARG A 12 -6.58 67.33 15.96
N ARG A 13 -5.54 67.70 16.71
CA ARG A 13 -4.38 66.83 16.96
C ARG A 13 -4.60 65.66 17.94
N PRO A 14 -5.34 65.80 19.06
CA PRO A 14 -5.50 64.68 20.00
C PRO A 14 -6.41 63.57 19.46
N LEU A 15 -7.39 63.91 18.61
CA LEU A 15 -8.32 62.96 18.01
C LEU A 15 -7.61 62.00 17.03
N ILE A 16 -6.68 62.50 16.22
CA ILE A 16 -5.95 61.71 15.24
C ILE A 16 -5.01 60.70 15.93
N LEU A 17 -4.39 61.09 17.04
CA LEU A 17 -3.51 60.21 17.81
C LEU A 17 -4.28 59.06 18.50
N LEU A 18 -5.50 59.32 18.98
CA LEU A 18 -6.36 58.29 19.56
C LEU A 18 -6.81 57.25 18.53
N ILE A 19 -7.19 57.68 17.32
CA ILE A 19 -7.62 56.77 16.25
C ILE A 19 -6.44 55.92 15.77
N ALA A 20 -5.26 56.52 15.58
CA ALA A 20 -4.07 55.79 15.17
C ALA A 20 -3.64 54.75 16.23
N GLY A 21 -3.70 55.10 17.51
CA GLY A 21 -3.42 54.16 18.61
C GLY A 21 -4.38 52.98 18.65
N PHE A 22 -5.68 53.23 18.44
CA PHE A 22 -6.69 52.16 18.42
C PHE A 22 -6.50 51.19 17.25
N LEU A 23 -6.18 51.70 16.06
CA LEU A 23 -5.92 50.86 14.88
C LEU A 23 -4.70 49.96 15.06
N ILE A 24 -3.62 50.47 15.67
CA ILE A 24 -2.42 49.68 15.95
C ILE A 24 -2.72 48.61 17.01
N ALA A 25 -3.46 48.95 18.06
CA ALA A 25 -3.86 47.99 19.10
C ALA A 25 -4.76 46.88 18.54
N ALA A 26 -5.73 47.23 17.69
CA ALA A 26 -6.61 46.27 17.02
C ALA A 26 -5.81 45.33 16.10
N LEU A 27 -4.85 45.86 15.33
CA LEU A 27 -3.99 45.06 14.46
C LEU A 27 -3.14 44.07 15.26
N LEU A 28 -2.51 44.51 16.35
CA LEU A 28 -1.71 43.65 17.23
C LEU A 28 -2.56 42.53 17.87
N LEU A 29 -3.78 42.84 18.28
CA LEU A 29 -4.72 41.84 18.81
C LEU A 29 -5.12 40.80 17.76
N THR A 30 -5.34 41.21 16.50
CA THR A 30 -5.64 40.26 15.42
C THR A 30 -4.46 39.34 15.09
N LEU A 31 -3.23 39.86 15.10
CA LEU A 31 -2.02 39.06 14.85
C LEU A 31 -1.79 38.04 15.97
N LEU A 32 -1.99 38.43 17.22
CA LEU A 32 -1.92 37.53 18.38
C LEU A 32 -2.99 36.43 18.28
N ALA A 33 -4.23 36.79 17.95
CA ALA A 33 -5.33 35.84 17.83
C ALA A 33 -5.07 34.79 16.73
N VAL A 34 -4.62 35.22 15.55
CA VAL A 34 -4.26 34.30 14.44
C VAL A 34 -3.12 33.37 14.85
N GLY A 35 -2.07 33.89 15.49
CA GLY A 35 -0.96 33.08 15.99
C GLY A 35 -1.38 32.02 16.99
N THR A 36 -2.26 32.37 17.95
CA THR A 36 -2.81 31.39 18.90
C THR A 36 -3.68 30.33 18.24
N VAL A 37 -4.49 30.69 17.25
CA VAL A 37 -5.35 29.71 16.55
C VAL A 37 -4.50 28.76 15.70
N THR A 38 -3.51 29.25 14.97
CA THR A 38 -2.60 28.38 14.20
C THR A 38 -1.80 27.45 15.12
N TYR A 39 -1.33 27.94 16.26
CA TYR A 39 -0.65 27.11 17.25
C TYR A 39 -1.58 26.03 17.84
N LEU A 40 -2.81 26.38 18.20
CA LEU A 40 -3.82 25.42 18.69
C LEU A 40 -4.14 24.35 17.64
N VAL A 41 -4.37 24.73 16.38
CA VAL A 41 -4.68 23.78 15.29
C VAL A 41 -3.52 22.82 15.02
N LEU A 42 -2.27 23.27 15.11
CA LEU A 42 -1.11 22.39 14.96
C LEU A 42 -0.92 21.47 16.19
N SER A 43 -1.23 21.97 17.39
CA SER A 43 -1.10 21.22 18.65
C SER A 43 -2.20 20.17 18.84
N THR A 44 -3.36 20.35 18.22
CA THR A 44 -4.48 19.41 18.30
C THR A 44 -4.57 18.46 17.11
N ARG A 45 -3.56 18.44 16.22
CA ARG A 45 -3.50 17.34 15.26
C ARG A 45 -3.28 16.07 16.08
N PRO A 46 -4.19 15.08 16.00
CA PRO A 46 -3.88 13.76 16.53
C PRO A 46 -2.53 13.37 15.93
N GLU A 47 -1.63 12.89 16.76
CA GLU A 47 -0.44 12.18 16.30
C GLU A 47 -0.90 11.25 15.19
N PRO A 48 -0.31 11.33 13.98
CA PRO A 48 -0.75 10.48 12.88
C PRO A 48 -0.72 9.06 13.43
N ALA A 49 -1.89 8.42 13.47
CA ALA A 49 -1.99 7.04 13.92
C ALA A 49 -0.88 6.29 13.21
N ALA A 50 -0.02 5.59 13.97
CA ALA A 50 1.04 4.79 13.41
C ALA A 50 0.45 4.02 12.23
N ALA A 51 1.08 4.13 11.06
CA ALA A 51 0.60 3.41 9.88
C ALA A 51 0.37 1.95 10.31
N PRO A 52 -0.79 1.36 9.99
CA PRO A 52 -1.08 0.00 10.41
C PRO A 52 0.11 -0.87 10.06
N GLU A 53 0.69 -1.51 11.09
CA GLU A 53 1.84 -2.39 10.92
C GLU A 53 1.34 -3.61 10.14
N PHE A 54 1.58 -3.62 8.84
CA PHE A 54 1.39 -4.80 8.03
C PHE A 54 2.53 -5.77 8.36
N PRO A 55 2.24 -7.01 8.78
CA PRO A 55 3.28 -8.02 8.91
C PRO A 55 4.03 -8.18 7.57
N THR A 56 5.35 -8.34 7.65
CA THR A 56 6.22 -8.44 6.48
C THR A 56 6.85 -9.83 6.43
N TYR A 57 6.77 -10.47 5.27
CA TYR A 57 7.60 -11.62 4.94
C TYR A 57 8.90 -11.15 4.29
N GLN A 58 9.98 -11.81 4.65
CA GLN A 58 11.28 -11.65 4.01
C GLN A 58 11.73 -13.00 3.48
N ALA A 59 11.98 -13.08 2.18
CA ALA A 59 12.51 -14.28 1.56
C ALA A 59 13.87 -14.64 2.21
N PRO A 60 14.19 -15.93 2.36
CA PRO A 60 15.50 -16.35 2.83
C PRO A 60 16.60 -15.70 1.99
N THR A 61 17.67 -15.25 2.66
CA THR A 61 18.83 -14.68 1.97
C THR A 61 19.42 -15.73 1.03
N PRO A 62 19.75 -15.38 -0.22
CA PRO A 62 20.31 -16.33 -1.18
C PRO A 62 21.49 -17.13 -0.63
N MET A 63 21.49 -18.44 -0.88
CA MET A 63 22.50 -19.36 -0.36
C MET A 63 23.78 -19.43 -1.21
N THR A 64 23.79 -18.83 -2.42
CA THR A 64 24.92 -18.91 -3.33
C THR A 64 25.36 -17.53 -3.80
N GLU A 65 26.66 -17.35 -4.04
CA GLU A 65 27.24 -16.08 -4.54
C GLU A 65 26.71 -15.65 -5.92
N VAL A 66 25.96 -16.52 -6.61
CA VAL A 66 25.40 -16.26 -7.94
C VAL A 66 23.97 -15.71 -7.87
N ASP A 67 23.33 -15.80 -6.70
CA ASP A 67 21.95 -15.39 -6.49
C ASP A 67 21.92 -14.07 -5.70
N THR A 68 21.55 -12.97 -6.37
CA THR A 68 21.87 -11.60 -5.92
C THR A 68 20.66 -10.74 -5.55
N GLY A 69 19.44 -11.30 -5.51
CA GLY A 69 18.23 -10.52 -5.25
C GLY A 69 17.26 -11.17 -4.28
N TRP A 70 17.07 -10.60 -3.09
CA TRP A 70 16.01 -11.04 -2.17
C TRP A 70 14.78 -10.15 -2.30
N TYR A 71 13.62 -10.65 -1.88
CA TYR A 71 12.36 -9.90 -1.90
C TYR A 71 11.70 -9.88 -0.53
N THR A 72 10.89 -8.86 -0.33
CA THR A 72 9.97 -8.76 0.80
C THR A 72 8.57 -8.44 0.29
N PHE A 73 7.56 -8.78 1.07
CA PHE A 73 6.19 -8.33 0.83
C PHE A 73 5.46 -8.18 2.16
N SER A 74 4.45 -7.33 2.18
CA SER A 74 3.58 -7.12 3.33
C SER A 74 2.19 -7.67 3.04
N TYR A 75 1.51 -8.20 4.06
CA TYR A 75 0.18 -8.76 3.87
C TYR A 75 -0.84 -8.16 4.85
N PRO A 76 -2.15 -8.15 4.49
CA PRO A 76 -3.17 -7.58 5.34
C PRO A 76 -3.19 -8.21 6.74
N ALA A 77 -3.50 -7.41 7.77
CA ALA A 77 -3.49 -7.89 9.16
C ALA A 77 -4.51 -9.01 9.47
N HIS A 78 -5.49 -9.22 8.59
CA HIS A 78 -6.44 -10.33 8.70
C HIS A 78 -5.95 -11.60 7.99
N TRP A 79 -4.72 -11.61 7.47
CA TRP A 79 -4.05 -12.79 6.90
C TRP A 79 -3.03 -13.30 7.92
N ALA A 80 -2.80 -14.61 7.89
CA ALA A 80 -1.79 -15.24 8.73
C ALA A 80 -1.01 -16.31 7.95
N PRO A 81 0.27 -16.52 8.30
CA PRO A 81 1.03 -17.64 7.77
C PRO A 81 0.44 -18.97 8.23
N GLN A 82 0.43 -19.92 7.30
CA GLN A 82 0.07 -21.30 7.58
C GLN A 82 1.35 -22.14 7.59
N ASP A 83 1.50 -22.99 8.61
CA ASP A 83 2.58 -23.99 8.61
C ASP A 83 2.38 -24.94 7.42
N PRO A 84 3.43 -25.20 6.61
CA PRO A 84 3.30 -26.10 5.48
C PRO A 84 2.94 -27.51 5.98
N THR A 85 1.74 -27.99 5.62
CA THR A 85 1.35 -29.40 5.78
C THR A 85 1.93 -30.24 4.64
N GLU A 86 1.87 -31.57 4.72
CA GLU A 86 2.41 -32.46 3.65
C GLU A 86 1.91 -32.04 2.25
N ASP A 87 0.63 -31.66 2.14
CA ASP A 87 -0.02 -31.27 0.88
C ASP A 87 0.45 -29.93 0.27
N ILE A 88 1.16 -29.09 1.04
CA ILE A 88 1.68 -27.78 0.60
C ILE A 88 3.18 -27.64 0.87
N SER A 89 3.86 -28.76 1.10
CA SER A 89 5.27 -28.82 1.50
C SER A 89 6.26 -28.33 0.42
N SER A 90 5.79 -28.20 -0.83
CA SER A 90 6.57 -27.62 -1.91
C SER A 90 6.64 -26.10 -1.88
N PHE A 91 5.76 -25.43 -1.12
CA PHE A 91 5.73 -23.97 -1.04
C PHE A 91 6.62 -23.48 0.11
N ASP A 92 7.39 -22.43 -0.15
CA ASP A 92 8.24 -21.78 0.86
C ASP A 92 7.41 -20.99 1.87
N TYR A 93 6.26 -20.47 1.43
CA TYR A 93 5.39 -19.67 2.27
C TYR A 93 3.94 -19.76 1.83
N VAL A 94 3.04 -19.89 2.81
CA VAL A 94 1.59 -19.93 2.57
C VAL A 94 0.92 -18.96 3.52
N LEU A 95 0.03 -18.12 2.98
CA LEU A 95 -0.87 -17.26 3.73
C LEU A 95 -2.32 -17.70 3.53
N THR A 96 -3.11 -17.57 4.59
CA THR A 96 -4.56 -17.73 4.56
C THR A 96 -5.21 -16.58 5.32
N THR A 97 -6.42 -16.23 4.93
CA THR A 97 -7.27 -15.32 5.70
C THR A 97 -7.67 -15.95 7.04
N LEU A 98 -7.78 -15.10 8.06
CA LEU A 98 -8.22 -15.47 9.42
C LEU A 98 -9.75 -15.50 9.53
N ASP A 99 -10.46 -14.78 8.65
CA ASP A 99 -11.92 -14.83 8.58
C ASP A 99 -12.35 -16.08 7.82
N ALA A 100 -13.10 -16.96 8.47
CA ALA A 100 -13.59 -18.19 7.84
C ALA A 100 -14.66 -17.94 6.75
N ALA A 101 -15.22 -16.73 6.69
CA ALA A 101 -16.10 -16.33 5.60
C ALA A 101 -15.31 -15.95 4.32
N ASP A 102 -14.07 -15.49 4.47
CA ASP A 102 -13.17 -15.16 3.37
C ASP A 102 -12.30 -16.38 3.08
N ASN A 103 -12.55 -17.04 1.95
CA ASN A 103 -11.79 -18.22 1.55
C ASN A 103 -10.64 -17.83 0.60
N SER A 104 -9.74 -16.97 1.09
CA SER A 104 -8.56 -16.51 0.35
C SER A 104 -7.27 -17.14 0.85
N LYS A 105 -6.43 -17.56 -0.10
CA LYS A 105 -5.11 -18.14 0.14
C LYS A 105 -4.10 -17.61 -0.86
N MET A 106 -2.84 -17.52 -0.44
CA MET A 106 -1.71 -17.25 -1.30
C MET A 106 -0.58 -18.19 -0.95
N ALA A 107 0.07 -18.77 -1.95
CA ALA A 107 1.27 -19.58 -1.76
C ALA A 107 2.42 -19.00 -2.61
N VAL A 108 3.63 -19.06 -2.08
CA VAL A 108 4.86 -18.58 -2.73
C VAL A 108 5.86 -19.72 -2.78
N MET A 109 6.51 -19.88 -3.94
CA MET A 109 7.55 -20.86 -4.19
C MET A 109 8.68 -20.19 -4.97
N ASP A 110 9.93 -20.31 -4.51
CA ASP A 110 11.13 -19.77 -5.14
C ASP A 110 12.10 -20.91 -5.41
N TYR A 111 12.36 -21.18 -6.69
CA TYR A 111 13.20 -22.31 -7.09
C TYR A 111 14.00 -22.03 -8.36
N VAL A 112 15.08 -22.79 -8.52
CA VAL A 112 15.93 -22.78 -9.71
C VAL A 112 15.19 -23.45 -10.87
N VAL A 113 15.26 -22.85 -12.05
CA VAL A 113 14.70 -23.41 -13.29
C VAL A 113 15.81 -23.77 -14.27
N GLU A 114 15.73 -24.98 -14.83
CA GLU A 114 16.71 -25.50 -15.79
C GLU A 114 16.29 -25.24 -17.25
N ASP A 115 15.00 -25.43 -17.55
CA ASP A 115 14.46 -25.41 -18.92
C ASP A 115 13.98 -24.02 -19.38
N GLY A 116 14.13 -23.00 -18.53
CA GLY A 116 13.75 -21.62 -18.80
C GLY A 116 12.45 -21.20 -18.10
N ILE A 117 12.40 -19.92 -17.71
CA ILE A 117 11.32 -19.36 -16.88
C ILE A 117 9.95 -19.39 -17.58
N GLU A 118 9.92 -19.11 -18.89
CA GLU A 118 8.68 -19.04 -19.68
C GLU A 118 8.01 -20.41 -19.80
N GLU A 119 8.78 -21.45 -20.15
CA GLU A 119 8.27 -22.82 -20.31
C GLU A 119 7.77 -23.37 -18.97
N GLU A 120 8.55 -23.23 -17.90
CA GLU A 120 8.13 -23.65 -16.55
C GLU A 120 6.82 -22.98 -16.13
N CYS A 121 6.71 -21.66 -16.34
CA CYS A 121 5.50 -20.94 -15.97
C CYS A 121 4.28 -21.40 -16.78
N GLN A 122 4.46 -21.65 -18.08
CA GLN A 122 3.41 -22.15 -18.96
C GLN A 122 2.96 -23.56 -18.55
N ASP A 123 3.89 -24.44 -18.19
CA ASP A 123 3.59 -25.80 -17.72
C ASP A 123 2.77 -25.79 -16.43
N GLN A 124 3.13 -24.93 -15.47
CA GLN A 124 2.37 -24.75 -14.24
C GLN A 124 0.97 -24.20 -14.53
N ALA A 125 0.86 -23.22 -15.43
CA ALA A 125 -0.42 -22.67 -15.84
C ALA A 125 -1.31 -23.73 -16.52
N GLU A 126 -0.76 -24.56 -17.40
CA GLU A 126 -1.49 -25.64 -18.07
C GLU A 126 -1.95 -26.72 -17.07
N ALA A 127 -1.09 -27.13 -16.14
CA ALA A 127 -1.43 -28.09 -15.09
C ALA A 127 -2.60 -27.60 -14.22
N LEU A 128 -2.67 -26.29 -13.98
CA LEU A 128 -3.74 -25.63 -13.22
C LEU A 128 -4.92 -25.18 -14.09
N ARG A 129 -4.85 -25.38 -15.42
CA ARG A 129 -5.86 -24.95 -16.41
C ARG A 129 -6.16 -23.45 -16.36
N LEU A 130 -5.11 -22.66 -16.22
CA LEU A 130 -5.17 -21.21 -16.22
C LEU A 130 -5.05 -20.68 -17.64
N HIS A 131 -5.61 -19.50 -17.88
CA HIS A 131 -5.52 -18.79 -19.14
C HIS A 131 -4.54 -17.63 -19.01
N GLU A 132 -3.76 -17.40 -20.05
CA GLU A 132 -2.84 -16.26 -20.12
C GLU A 132 -3.62 -14.94 -20.00
N MET A 133 -3.11 -14.07 -19.13
CA MET A 133 -3.61 -12.72 -18.88
C MET A 133 -2.50 -11.72 -19.26
N PRO A 134 -2.82 -10.41 -19.38
CA PRO A 134 -1.78 -9.41 -19.56
C PRO A 134 -0.75 -9.45 -18.43
N ASP A 135 0.53 -9.37 -18.78
CA ASP A 135 1.61 -9.30 -17.79
C ASP A 135 1.40 -8.17 -16.76
N VAL A 136 1.89 -8.41 -15.54
CA VAL A 136 1.78 -7.49 -14.42
C VAL A 136 3.16 -6.95 -14.05
N GLU A 137 3.29 -5.64 -13.83
CA GLU A 137 4.51 -5.06 -13.31
C GLU A 137 4.52 -5.12 -11.78
N VAL A 138 5.55 -5.74 -11.20
CA VAL A 138 5.75 -5.90 -9.76
C VAL A 138 7.12 -5.33 -9.40
N ASP A 139 7.11 -4.12 -8.80
CA ASP A 139 8.33 -3.39 -8.41
C ASP A 139 9.38 -3.33 -9.53
N GLY A 140 8.94 -2.89 -10.70
CA GLY A 140 9.78 -2.72 -11.90
C GLY A 140 10.14 -4.02 -12.63
N ARG A 141 9.62 -5.18 -12.20
CA ARG A 141 9.77 -6.47 -12.90
C ARG A 141 8.48 -6.86 -13.58
N VAL A 142 8.58 -7.41 -14.79
CA VAL A 142 7.43 -7.96 -15.51
C VAL A 142 7.20 -9.39 -15.03
N ALA A 143 6.00 -9.68 -14.55
CA ALA A 143 5.55 -10.99 -14.13
C ALA A 143 4.54 -11.53 -15.15
N ALA A 144 4.76 -12.76 -15.63
CA ALA A 144 3.77 -13.45 -16.43
C ALA A 144 2.56 -13.78 -15.54
N HIS A 145 1.35 -13.52 -16.04
CA HIS A 145 0.11 -13.66 -15.27
C HIS A 145 -0.84 -14.63 -15.96
N TYR A 146 -1.36 -15.58 -15.21
CA TYR A 146 -2.38 -16.51 -15.66
C TYR A 146 -3.53 -16.55 -14.66
N GLN A 147 -4.76 -16.71 -15.17
CA GLN A 147 -5.96 -16.71 -14.35
C GLN A 147 -6.97 -17.74 -14.82
N THR A 148 -7.74 -18.29 -13.87
CA THR A 148 -9.02 -18.92 -14.16
C THR A 148 -10.10 -18.43 -13.21
N ILE A 149 -11.32 -18.42 -13.71
CA ILE A 149 -12.52 -18.18 -12.92
C ILE A 149 -13.43 -19.38 -13.14
N ALA A 150 -13.62 -20.18 -12.09
CA ALA A 150 -14.34 -21.44 -12.16
C ALA A 150 -15.07 -21.71 -10.84
N PRO A 151 -16.08 -22.59 -10.82
CA PRO A 151 -16.64 -23.07 -9.56
C PRO A 151 -15.57 -23.76 -8.70
N ALA A 152 -15.55 -23.47 -7.41
CA ALA A 152 -14.72 -24.15 -6.42
C ALA A 152 -15.09 -25.64 -6.38
N PRO A 153 -14.12 -26.55 -6.26
CA PRO A 153 -14.35 -28.00 -6.32
C PRO A 153 -15.35 -28.51 -5.28
N ASP A 154 -15.39 -27.87 -4.11
CA ASP A 154 -16.08 -28.39 -2.92
C ASP A 154 -17.34 -27.60 -2.54
N THR A 155 -17.48 -26.36 -3.02
CA THR A 155 -18.54 -25.44 -2.53
C THR A 155 -19.50 -24.95 -3.62
N GLU A 156 -19.27 -25.29 -4.90
CA GLU A 156 -19.94 -24.71 -6.09
C GLU A 156 -19.83 -23.17 -6.21
N GLU A 157 -19.23 -22.48 -5.23
CA GLU A 157 -19.02 -21.04 -5.22
C GLU A 157 -18.03 -20.64 -6.32
N THR A 158 -18.17 -19.43 -6.83
CA THR A 158 -17.17 -18.89 -7.76
C THR A 158 -15.80 -18.80 -7.07
N MET A 159 -14.77 -19.24 -7.79
CA MET A 159 -13.37 -19.17 -7.39
C MET A 159 -12.59 -18.45 -8.48
N VAL A 160 -11.78 -17.48 -8.07
CA VAL A 160 -10.74 -16.88 -8.88
C VAL A 160 -9.41 -17.47 -8.42
N GLN A 161 -8.62 -17.97 -9.37
CA GLN A 161 -7.27 -18.46 -9.11
C GLN A 161 -6.31 -17.77 -10.08
N ASP A 162 -5.28 -17.16 -9.52
CA ASP A 162 -4.23 -16.43 -10.24
C ASP A 162 -2.88 -17.10 -10.01
N LEU A 163 -2.05 -17.08 -11.03
CA LEU A 163 -0.66 -17.49 -11.00
C LEU A 163 0.19 -16.34 -11.53
N TRP A 164 1.15 -15.89 -10.75
CA TRP A 164 2.17 -14.94 -11.18
C TRP A 164 3.54 -15.59 -11.13
N CYS A 165 4.27 -15.45 -12.22
CA CYS A 165 5.65 -15.92 -12.34
C CYS A 165 6.58 -14.74 -12.44
N LEU A 166 7.35 -14.50 -11.37
CA LEU A 166 8.29 -13.39 -11.28
C LEU A 166 9.70 -13.90 -11.60
N PRO A 167 10.31 -13.44 -12.71
CA PRO A 167 11.66 -13.86 -13.07
C PRO A 167 12.71 -13.32 -12.09
N ARG A 168 13.59 -14.21 -11.65
CA ARG A 168 14.81 -13.92 -10.90
C ARG A 168 16.00 -14.57 -11.62
N GLN A 169 17.22 -14.12 -11.36
CA GLN A 169 18.39 -14.64 -12.08
C GLN A 169 18.53 -16.15 -11.84
N PHE A 170 18.29 -16.97 -12.88
CA PHE A 170 18.24 -18.46 -12.84
C PHE A 170 17.14 -19.07 -11.96
N HIS A 171 16.26 -18.24 -11.40
CA HIS A 171 15.18 -18.64 -10.51
C HIS A 171 13.84 -18.13 -11.03
N ILE A 172 12.78 -18.76 -10.58
CA ILE A 172 11.42 -18.26 -10.74
C ILE A 172 10.80 -18.17 -9.35
N VAL A 173 10.13 -17.05 -9.08
CA VAL A 173 9.25 -16.93 -7.93
C VAL A 173 7.83 -17.06 -8.41
N VAL A 174 7.17 -18.15 -8.02
CA VAL A 174 5.80 -18.46 -8.35
C VAL A 174 4.91 -18.04 -7.18
N VAL A 175 3.91 -17.22 -7.48
CA VAL A 175 2.86 -16.81 -6.54
C VAL A 175 1.54 -17.35 -7.03
N LEU A 176 0.92 -18.22 -6.24
CA LEU A 176 -0.40 -18.78 -6.51
C LEU A 176 -1.42 -18.15 -5.57
N GLY A 177 -2.32 -17.35 -6.11
CA GLY A 177 -3.45 -16.75 -5.40
C GLY A 177 -4.74 -17.51 -5.65
N ARG A 178 -5.55 -17.69 -4.61
CA ARG A 178 -6.90 -18.24 -4.75
C ARG A 178 -7.85 -17.50 -3.82
N THR A 179 -8.99 -17.08 -4.35
CA THR A 179 -10.10 -16.50 -3.59
C THR A 179 -11.38 -17.17 -4.05
N SER A 180 -12.21 -17.65 -3.12
CA SER A 180 -13.54 -18.19 -3.42
C SER A 180 -14.62 -17.55 -2.57
N GLY A 181 -15.86 -17.57 -3.06
CA GLY A 181 -17.02 -16.98 -2.39
C GLY A 181 -17.43 -15.63 -2.98
N PRO A 182 -18.23 -14.84 -2.24
CA PRO A 182 -18.76 -13.55 -2.72
C PRO A 182 -17.67 -12.56 -3.16
N GLU A 183 -16.50 -12.61 -2.53
CA GLU A 183 -15.34 -11.78 -2.83
C GLU A 183 -14.80 -12.08 -4.24
N ALA A 184 -14.76 -13.36 -4.62
CA ALA A 184 -14.31 -13.81 -5.93
C ALA A 184 -15.24 -13.30 -7.05
N GLU A 185 -16.56 -13.30 -6.80
CA GLU A 185 -17.57 -12.83 -7.75
C GLU A 185 -17.49 -11.31 -8.01
N ALA A 186 -17.08 -10.55 -7.00
CA ALA A 186 -17.05 -9.10 -7.07
C ALA A 186 -15.75 -8.56 -7.69
N ALA A 187 -14.60 -9.18 -7.40
CA ALA A 187 -13.30 -8.61 -7.70
C ALA A 187 -12.76 -8.96 -9.11
N GLY A 188 -13.05 -10.17 -9.62
CA GLY A 188 -12.46 -10.66 -10.87
C GLY A 188 -10.94 -10.87 -10.85
N VAL A 189 -10.31 -10.66 -9.69
CA VAL A 189 -8.92 -10.93 -9.35
C VAL A 189 -8.89 -11.48 -7.93
N SER A 190 -7.92 -12.33 -7.60
CA SER A 190 -7.77 -12.84 -6.24
C SER A 190 -7.25 -11.76 -5.28
N GLU A 191 -7.58 -11.90 -4.00
CA GLU A 191 -7.11 -11.00 -2.95
C GLU A 191 -5.58 -11.03 -2.78
N ALA A 192 -4.93 -12.10 -3.27
CA ALA A 192 -3.47 -12.22 -3.32
C ALA A 192 -2.80 -11.13 -4.19
N GLN A 193 -3.50 -10.54 -5.17
CA GLN A 193 -2.97 -9.41 -5.95
C GLN A 193 -2.62 -8.23 -5.03
N LYS A 194 -3.42 -7.99 -3.97
CA LYS A 194 -3.13 -6.90 -3.01
C LYS A 194 -1.83 -7.13 -2.25
N VAL A 195 -1.46 -8.40 -2.02
CA VAL A 195 -0.17 -8.76 -1.42
C VAL A 195 0.93 -8.56 -2.45
N LEU A 196 0.71 -8.97 -3.70
CA LEU A 196 1.66 -8.79 -4.81
C LEU A 196 2.06 -7.31 -5.00
N ASP A 197 1.10 -6.39 -4.89
CA ASP A 197 1.33 -4.93 -5.00
C ASP A 197 2.26 -4.36 -3.92
N THR A 198 2.55 -5.11 -2.85
CA THR A 198 3.45 -4.69 -1.76
C THR A 198 4.87 -5.22 -1.90
N TRP A 199 5.15 -5.99 -2.95
CA TRP A 199 6.45 -6.60 -3.15
C TRP A 199 7.52 -5.54 -3.35
N SER A 200 8.69 -5.81 -2.78
CA SER A 200 9.89 -5.01 -3.01
C SER A 200 11.09 -5.93 -3.16
N TRP A 201 11.83 -5.72 -4.24
CA TRP A 201 13.07 -6.41 -4.56
C TRP A 201 14.27 -5.60 -4.09
N THR A 202 15.19 -6.25 -3.40
CA THR A 202 16.50 -5.67 -3.10
C THR A 202 17.53 -6.37 -3.97
N THR A 203 18.09 -5.64 -4.94
CA THR A 203 19.27 -6.07 -5.68
C THR A 203 20.53 -5.65 -4.92
N GLU A 204 21.51 -6.54 -4.75
CA GLU A 204 22.84 -6.08 -4.34
C GLU A 204 23.44 -5.18 -5.44
N SER A 205 23.90 -3.99 -5.03
CA SER A 205 24.49 -2.95 -5.88
C SER A 205 25.93 -3.24 -6.26
#